data_AF-A0A1G1YP61-F1
#
_entry.id   AF-A0A1G1YP61-F1
#
_cell.length_a   1.000
_cell.length_b   1.000
_cell.length_c   1.000
_cell.angle_alpha   90.00
_cell.angle_beta   90.00
_cell.angle_gamma   90.00
#
_symmetry.space_group_name_H-M   'P 1'
#
loop_
_entity.id
_entity.type
_entity.pdbx_description
1 polymer ?
#
loop_
_entity_poly.entity_id
_entity_poly.type
_entity_poly.pdbx_seq_one_letter_code
_entity_poly.pdbx_strand_id
1 'polypeptide(L)'
;MRCDSIRQKIENWKKEKLISDDEYYFLITSLVESIDKYANTASVYGAFLKKLKKSAQNNLILKPAELIINEKDHKVFNEDINKVSKKVKGDILYLDPPYNHRQYATNYHLLETIARYDNPKIHGKTGLRDYQDQKSLYCSKSQVKKAFKDLILKAKAKYIFLSYNNEGLMTLGDIKEIMSLRGKYGHFTKEYSRFRADKPENRDYKANKTIEYLHYVVC
;
A
#
# COMPACT_ATOMS: atom_id res chain seq x y z
N MET A 1 -11.96 -25.14 0.83
CA MET A 1 -12.62 -24.38 -0.28
C MET A 1 -11.54 -23.74 -1.13
N ARG A 2 -11.78 -23.56 -2.43
CA ARG A 2 -10.86 -22.82 -3.31
C ARG A 2 -11.27 -21.34 -3.35
N CYS A 3 -10.29 -20.45 -3.50
CA CYS A 3 -10.46 -19.00 -3.48
C CYS A 3 -11.48 -18.51 -4.52
N ASP A 4 -11.40 -19.03 -5.73
CA ASP A 4 -12.30 -18.76 -6.86
C ASP A 4 -13.75 -19.12 -6.54
N SER A 5 -14.00 -20.26 -5.89
CA SER A 5 -15.35 -20.67 -5.50
C SER A 5 -15.98 -19.71 -4.49
N ILE A 6 -15.20 -19.25 -3.49
CA ILE A 6 -15.68 -18.26 -2.51
C ILE A 6 -16.00 -16.95 -3.23
N ARG A 7 -15.09 -16.45 -4.07
CA ARG A 7 -15.29 -15.19 -4.79
C ARG A 7 -16.51 -15.24 -5.72
N GLN A 8 -16.70 -16.33 -6.46
CA GLN A 8 -17.87 -16.54 -7.32
C GLN A 8 -19.17 -16.54 -6.50
N LYS A 9 -19.16 -17.17 -5.32
CA LYS A 9 -20.33 -17.18 -4.43
C LYS A 9 -20.70 -15.79 -3.93
N ILE A 10 -19.71 -15.00 -3.52
CA ILE A 10 -19.92 -13.59 -3.11
C ILE A 10 -20.50 -12.78 -4.28
N GLU A 11 -20.01 -12.99 -5.50
CA GLU A 11 -20.57 -12.31 -6.68
C GLU A 11 -22.03 -12.65 -6.93
N ASN A 12 -22.37 -13.95 -6.86
CA ASN A 12 -23.73 -14.40 -7.13
C ASN A 12 -24.69 -13.83 -6.09
N TRP A 13 -24.32 -13.84 -4.81
CA TRP A 13 -25.11 -13.21 -3.76
C TRP A 13 -25.34 -11.72 -4.02
N LYS A 14 -24.33 -11.01 -4.52
CA LYS A 14 -24.50 -9.59 -4.87
C LYS A 14 -25.48 -9.40 -6.03
N LYS A 15 -25.34 -10.20 -7.09
CA LYS A 15 -26.22 -10.16 -8.29
C LYS A 15 -27.66 -10.52 -7.97
N GLU A 16 -27.85 -11.50 -7.09
CA GLU A 16 -29.17 -11.95 -6.61
C GLU A 16 -29.75 -11.05 -5.52
N LYS A 17 -29.03 -9.97 -5.13
CA LYS A 17 -29.41 -9.03 -4.06
C LYS A 17 -29.66 -9.70 -2.71
N LEU A 18 -28.92 -10.76 -2.42
CA LEU A 18 -28.97 -11.48 -1.14
C LEU A 18 -28.11 -10.82 -0.05
N ILE A 19 -27.24 -9.88 -0.45
CA ILE A 19 -26.36 -9.10 0.42
C ILE A 19 -26.33 -7.62 -0.01
N SER A 20 -26.15 -6.74 0.96
CA SER A 20 -25.93 -5.30 0.78
C SER A 20 -24.55 -4.98 0.17
N ASP A 21 -24.30 -3.72 -0.17
CA ASP A 21 -22.96 -3.25 -0.59
C ASP A 21 -21.93 -3.40 0.55
N ASP A 22 -22.33 -3.06 1.78
CA ASP A 22 -21.44 -3.14 2.94
C ASP A 22 -21.04 -4.59 3.25
N GLU A 23 -22.01 -5.51 3.25
CA GLU A 23 -21.75 -6.95 3.41
C GLU A 23 -20.87 -7.49 2.28
N TYR A 24 -21.11 -7.04 1.04
CA TYR A 24 -20.29 -7.42 -0.10
C TYR A 24 -18.83 -6.99 0.09
N TYR A 25 -18.56 -5.71 0.40
CA TYR A 25 -17.19 -5.24 0.62
C TYR A 25 -16.55 -5.85 1.86
N PHE A 26 -17.32 -6.13 2.91
CA PHE A 26 -16.85 -6.87 4.08
C PHE A 26 -16.38 -8.29 3.73
N LEU A 27 -17.18 -9.02 2.93
CA LEU A 27 -16.83 -10.37 2.48
C LEU A 27 -15.62 -10.37 1.53
N ILE A 28 -15.50 -9.38 0.64
CA ILE A 28 -14.32 -9.21 -0.24
C ILE A 28 -13.07 -8.92 0.59
N THR A 29 -13.16 -8.02 1.57
CA THR A 29 -12.05 -7.70 2.49
C THR A 29 -11.61 -8.94 3.26
N SER A 30 -12.57 -9.65 3.86
CA SER A 30 -12.34 -10.92 4.58
C SER A 30 -11.64 -11.96 3.71
N LEU A 31 -12.03 -12.06 2.44
CA LEU A 31 -11.42 -12.97 1.47
C LEU A 31 -9.98 -12.56 1.15
N VAL A 32 -9.73 -11.29 0.82
CA VAL A 32 -8.38 -10.79 0.48
C VAL A 32 -7.40 -10.98 1.64
N GLU A 33 -7.78 -10.63 2.87
CA GLU A 33 -6.97 -10.84 4.06
C GLU A 33 -6.73 -12.33 4.36
N SER A 34 -7.72 -13.17 4.10
CA SER A 34 -7.58 -14.61 4.28
C SER A 34 -6.61 -15.19 3.25
N ILE A 35 -6.67 -14.79 1.98
CA ILE A 35 -5.82 -15.31 0.91
C ILE A 35 -4.33 -15.07 1.19
N ASP A 36 -3.97 -13.90 1.71
CA ASP A 36 -2.58 -13.54 1.98
C ASP A 36 -1.89 -14.56 2.91
N LYS A 37 -2.63 -15.10 3.88
CA LYS A 37 -2.15 -16.13 4.83
C LYS A 37 -1.80 -17.46 4.16
N TYR A 38 -2.38 -17.75 3.00
CA TYR A 38 -2.17 -18.98 2.23
C TYR A 38 -1.39 -18.73 0.94
N ALA A 39 -0.89 -17.50 0.71
CA ALA A 39 -0.22 -17.14 -0.53
C ALA A 39 1.13 -17.85 -0.67
N ASN A 40 1.39 -18.40 -1.87
CA ASN A 40 2.66 -19.02 -2.23
C ASN A 40 3.67 -18.01 -2.80
N THR A 41 3.88 -16.90 -2.10
CA THR A 41 4.66 -15.75 -2.57
C THR A 41 5.73 -15.34 -1.56
N ALA A 42 6.75 -14.59 -1.96
CA ALA A 42 7.76 -14.05 -1.03
C ALA A 42 7.40 -12.59 -0.65
N SER A 43 6.36 -12.45 0.17
CA SER A 43 5.79 -11.19 0.68
C SER A 43 4.96 -10.37 -0.31
N VAL A 44 5.28 -10.42 -1.61
CA VAL A 44 4.54 -9.72 -2.66
C VAL A 44 4.12 -10.68 -3.77
N TYR A 45 3.02 -10.37 -4.46
CA TYR A 45 2.43 -11.16 -5.54
C TYR A 45 3.11 -10.98 -6.90
N GLY A 46 4.16 -10.17 -6.99
CA GLY A 46 4.92 -9.99 -8.24
C GLY A 46 5.59 -11.27 -8.76
N ALA A 47 5.74 -12.29 -7.90
CA ALA A 47 6.18 -13.63 -8.27
C ALA A 47 5.68 -14.68 -7.27
N PHE A 48 5.71 -15.96 -7.67
CA PHE A 48 5.34 -17.09 -6.82
C PHE A 48 6.50 -18.09 -6.70
N LEU A 49 6.51 -18.87 -5.62
CA LEU A 49 7.56 -19.85 -5.35
C LEU A 49 7.34 -21.12 -6.20
N LYS A 50 8.42 -21.70 -6.73
CA LYS A 50 8.36 -22.97 -7.48
C LYS A 50 7.85 -24.14 -6.64
N LYS A 51 8.16 -24.14 -5.35
CA LYS A 51 7.68 -25.12 -4.36
C LYS A 51 6.62 -24.44 -3.49
N LEU A 52 5.52 -25.14 -3.24
CA LEU A 52 4.45 -24.64 -2.39
C LEU A 52 4.92 -24.52 -0.94
N LYS A 53 4.71 -23.37 -0.31
CA LYS A 53 4.84 -23.23 1.15
C LYS A 53 3.89 -24.17 1.88
N LYS A 54 4.26 -24.56 3.10
CA LYS A 54 3.38 -25.33 3.99
C LYS A 54 2.01 -24.65 4.20
N SER A 55 1.99 -23.32 4.38
CA SER A 55 0.74 -22.57 4.53
C SER A 55 -0.16 -22.66 3.29
N ALA A 56 0.43 -22.61 2.08
CA ALA A 56 -0.29 -22.68 0.82
C ALA A 56 -0.87 -24.07 0.50
N GLN A 57 -0.42 -25.12 1.20
CA GLN A 57 -0.94 -26.48 1.06
C GLN A 57 -2.15 -26.74 1.97
N ASN A 58 -2.41 -25.87 2.94
CA ASN A 58 -3.54 -26.00 3.84
C ASN A 58 -4.84 -25.59 3.14
N ASN A 59 -5.97 -26.11 3.65
CA ASN A 59 -7.28 -25.62 3.24
C ASN A 59 -7.45 -24.15 3.66
N LEU A 60 -7.84 -23.31 2.69
CA LEU A 60 -8.23 -21.93 2.95
C LEU A 60 -9.41 -21.91 3.93
N ILE A 61 -9.23 -21.21 5.04
CA ILE A 61 -10.27 -20.89 6.02
C ILE A 61 -10.54 -19.39 5.89
N LEU A 62 -11.76 -19.04 5.49
CA LEU A 62 -12.20 -17.65 5.46
C LEU A 62 -12.40 -17.18 6.90
N LYS A 63 -11.71 -16.10 7.28
CA LYS A 63 -11.91 -15.41 8.56
C LYS A 63 -12.54 -14.05 8.30
N PRO A 64 -13.49 -13.59 9.14
CA PRO A 64 -14.03 -12.25 9.03
C PRO A 64 -12.91 -11.22 9.21
N ALA A 65 -12.97 -10.16 8.41
CA ALA A 65 -12.12 -8.98 8.59
C ALA A 65 -12.39 -8.33 9.95
N GLU A 66 -11.36 -7.77 10.56
CA GLU A 66 -11.51 -7.05 11.83
C GLU A 66 -12.21 -5.71 11.60
N LEU A 67 -13.23 -5.41 12.41
CA LEU A 67 -13.95 -4.14 12.36
C LEU A 67 -13.73 -3.38 13.66
N ILE A 68 -13.29 -2.14 13.53
CA ILE A 68 -13.22 -1.19 14.64
C ILE A 68 -14.49 -0.34 14.60
N ILE A 69 -15.46 -0.69 15.44
CA ILE A 69 -16.75 0.01 15.49
C ILE A 69 -16.61 1.31 16.28
N ASN A 70 -17.08 2.41 15.69
CA ASN A 70 -17.20 3.69 16.37
C ASN A 70 -18.38 4.47 15.77
N GLU A 71 -18.79 5.54 16.45
CA GLU A 71 -19.93 6.38 16.06
C GLU A 71 -19.54 7.53 15.11
N LYS A 72 -18.35 7.47 14.49
CA LYS A 72 -17.88 8.52 13.58
C LYS A 72 -18.08 8.08 12.13
N ASP A 73 -18.42 9.06 11.30
CA ASP A 73 -18.44 8.89 9.85
C ASP A 73 -17.01 8.89 9.30
N HIS A 74 -16.76 7.98 8.35
CA HIS A 74 -15.48 7.87 7.65
C HIS A 74 -15.66 8.09 6.16
N LYS A 75 -14.70 8.77 5.54
CA LYS A 75 -14.65 8.95 4.07
C LYS A 75 -13.39 8.31 3.54
N VAL A 76 -13.56 7.37 2.60
CA VAL A 76 -12.47 6.65 1.95
C VAL A 76 -12.42 7.03 0.47
N PHE A 77 -11.21 7.23 -0.06
CA PHE A 77 -10.99 7.63 -1.44
C PHE A 77 -10.01 6.67 -2.13
N ASN A 78 -10.38 6.17 -3.30
CA ASN A 78 -9.47 5.49 -4.23
C ASN A 78 -9.12 6.47 -5.37
N GLU A 79 -8.32 7.50 -5.07
CA GLU A 79 -7.91 8.54 -6.02
C GLU A 79 -6.46 8.99 -5.73
N ASP A 80 -5.82 9.63 -6.69
CA ASP A 80 -4.52 10.30 -6.50
C ASP A 80 -4.55 11.29 -5.31
N ILE A 81 -3.65 11.09 -4.35
CA ILE A 81 -3.54 11.91 -3.14
C ILE A 81 -3.29 13.40 -3.42
N ASN A 82 -2.59 13.73 -4.51
CA ASN A 82 -2.38 15.11 -4.95
C ASN A 82 -3.67 15.77 -5.48
N LYS A 83 -4.70 14.99 -5.80
CA LYS A 83 -6.05 15.48 -6.11
C LYS A 83 -6.92 15.54 -4.85
N VAL A 84 -6.90 14.49 -4.03
CA VAL A 84 -7.73 14.38 -2.80
C VAL A 84 -7.37 15.46 -1.77
N SER A 85 -6.09 15.71 -1.54
CA SER A 85 -5.58 16.70 -0.58
C SER A 85 -6.05 18.13 -0.80
N LYS A 86 -6.50 18.47 -2.03
CA LYS A 86 -7.09 19.77 -2.37
C LYS A 86 -8.55 19.89 -1.91
N LYS A 87 -9.24 18.76 -1.78
CA LYS A 87 -10.69 18.67 -1.50
C LYS A 87 -10.95 18.43 -0.02
N VAL A 88 -10.10 17.64 0.64
CA VAL A 88 -10.25 17.26 2.05
C VAL A 88 -9.53 18.26 2.96
N LYS A 89 -10.16 18.62 4.07
CA LYS A 89 -9.59 19.45 5.14
C LYS A 89 -9.51 18.65 6.43
N GLY A 90 -8.51 18.90 7.25
CA GLY A 90 -8.40 18.29 8.58
C GLY A 90 -7.36 19.01 9.44
N ASP A 91 -7.28 18.66 10.71
CA ASP A 91 -6.22 19.19 11.57
C ASP A 91 -4.88 18.50 11.28
N ILE A 92 -4.91 17.18 11.07
CA ILE A 92 -3.73 16.33 10.87
C ILE A 92 -3.79 15.64 9.51
N LEU A 93 -2.71 15.73 8.75
CA LEU A 93 -2.43 14.90 7.58
C LEU A 93 -1.24 14.00 7.89
N TYR A 94 -1.45 12.69 7.95
CA TYR A 94 -0.37 11.71 8.08
C TYR A 94 -0.09 11.07 6.72
N LEU A 95 1.19 11.06 6.32
CA LEU A 95 1.66 10.57 5.03
C LEU A 95 2.63 9.40 5.24
N ASP A 96 2.40 8.31 4.51
CA ASP A 96 3.30 7.16 4.42
C ASP A 96 3.40 6.72 2.94
N PRO A 97 4.06 7.52 2.09
CA PRO A 97 4.14 7.26 0.66
C PRO A 97 5.17 6.16 0.34
N PRO A 98 5.10 5.56 -0.85
CA PRO A 98 6.15 4.67 -1.33
C PRO A 98 7.53 5.33 -1.24
N TYR A 99 8.50 4.62 -0.67
CA TYR A 99 9.88 5.10 -0.52
C TYR A 99 10.84 4.50 -1.54
N ASN A 100 10.42 3.55 -2.36
CA ASN A 100 11.28 2.88 -3.35
C ASN A 100 10.64 2.83 -4.75
N HIS A 101 11.41 2.34 -5.71
CA HIS A 101 11.03 2.30 -7.12
C HIS A 101 9.96 1.25 -7.47
N ARG A 102 9.59 0.36 -6.54
CA ARG A 102 8.67 -0.73 -6.82
C ARG A 102 7.25 -0.20 -6.88
N GLN A 103 6.57 -0.50 -7.98
CA GLN A 103 5.17 -0.16 -8.17
C GLN A 103 4.28 -1.17 -7.42
N TYR A 104 3.37 -0.69 -6.59
CA TYR A 104 2.42 -1.55 -5.89
C TYR A 104 1.50 -2.30 -6.87
N ALA A 105 1.12 -1.65 -7.97
CA ALA A 105 0.28 -2.25 -9.00
C ALA A 105 0.81 -3.58 -9.53
N THR A 106 2.14 -3.71 -9.70
CA THR A 106 2.76 -4.97 -10.12
C THR A 106 2.92 -5.96 -8.96
N ASN A 107 3.14 -5.46 -7.74
CA ASN A 107 3.36 -6.30 -6.56
C ASN A 107 2.08 -6.91 -5.99
N TYR A 108 0.91 -6.33 -6.25
CA TYR A 108 -0.36 -6.78 -5.68
C TYR A 108 -1.43 -7.00 -6.77
N HIS A 109 -1.01 -7.17 -8.02
CA HIS A 109 -1.90 -7.30 -9.17
C HIS A 109 -2.93 -8.44 -9.02
N LEU A 110 -2.57 -9.54 -8.35
CA LEU A 110 -3.49 -10.66 -8.15
C LEU A 110 -4.60 -10.31 -7.16
N LEU A 111 -4.26 -9.64 -6.06
CA LEU A 111 -5.25 -9.16 -5.10
C LEU A 111 -6.18 -8.13 -5.74
N GLU A 112 -5.62 -7.24 -6.58
CA GLU A 112 -6.41 -6.28 -7.36
C GLU A 112 -7.42 -6.98 -8.26
N THR A 113 -7.02 -8.05 -8.96
CA THR A 113 -7.95 -8.84 -9.80
C THR A 113 -9.05 -9.51 -8.98
N ILE A 114 -8.75 -9.99 -7.78
CA ILE A 114 -9.76 -10.60 -6.90
C ILE A 114 -10.75 -9.55 -6.39
N ALA A 115 -10.24 -8.37 -6.01
CA ALA A 115 -11.05 -7.25 -5.53
C ALA A 115 -11.94 -6.66 -6.64
N ARG A 116 -11.38 -6.36 -7.82
CA ARG A 116 -12.12 -5.85 -8.98
C ARG A 116 -13.07 -6.88 -9.58
N TYR A 117 -12.69 -8.15 -9.51
CA TYR A 117 -13.38 -9.28 -10.15
C TYR A 117 -13.67 -9.06 -11.63
N ASP A 118 -12.69 -8.45 -12.30
CA ASP A 118 -12.67 -8.28 -13.74
C ASP A 118 -11.85 -9.39 -14.42
N ASN A 119 -11.83 -9.36 -15.75
CA ASN A 119 -11.09 -10.32 -16.57
C ASN A 119 -10.01 -9.61 -17.40
N PRO A 120 -8.91 -9.15 -16.79
CA PRO A 120 -7.89 -8.38 -17.50
C PRO A 120 -7.15 -9.24 -18.52
N LYS A 121 -6.69 -8.62 -19.60
CA LYS A 121 -5.63 -9.22 -20.43
C LYS A 121 -4.35 -9.29 -19.60
N ILE A 122 -3.79 -10.48 -19.48
CA ILE A 122 -2.57 -10.74 -18.70
C ILE A 122 -1.37 -11.03 -19.60
N HIS A 123 -0.17 -10.76 -19.11
CA HIS A 123 1.08 -11.04 -19.80
C HIS A 123 2.16 -11.59 -18.86
N GLY A 124 3.14 -12.27 -19.45
CA GLY A 124 4.28 -12.86 -18.73
C GLY A 124 3.92 -14.08 -17.88
N LYS A 125 4.94 -14.70 -17.29
CA LYS A 125 4.80 -15.95 -16.51
C LYS A 125 4.02 -15.75 -15.20
N THR A 126 3.98 -14.53 -14.68
CA THR A 126 3.30 -14.20 -13.42
C THR A 126 1.87 -13.70 -13.63
N GLY A 127 1.43 -13.51 -14.88
CA GLY A 127 0.07 -13.08 -15.19
C GLY A 127 -0.21 -11.63 -14.82
N LEU A 128 0.74 -10.72 -15.11
CA LEU A 128 0.58 -9.30 -14.83
C LEU A 128 -0.54 -8.71 -15.70
N ARG A 129 -1.40 -7.91 -15.09
CA ARG A 129 -2.37 -7.05 -15.78
C ARG A 129 -1.70 -5.76 -16.25
N ASP A 130 -2.31 -5.03 -17.18
CA ASP A 130 -1.86 -3.68 -17.51
C ASP A 130 -1.98 -2.76 -16.28
N TYR A 131 -0.95 -1.95 -16.05
CA TYR A 131 -0.77 -1.11 -14.88
C TYR A 131 -0.24 0.29 -15.21
N GLN A 132 -0.14 0.66 -16.49
CA GLN A 132 0.45 1.96 -16.88
C GLN A 132 -0.23 3.14 -16.17
N ASP A 133 -1.57 3.14 -16.13
CA ASP A 133 -2.38 4.19 -15.49
C ASP A 133 -2.33 4.16 -13.96
N GLN A 134 -1.74 3.12 -13.37
CA GLN A 134 -1.61 2.93 -11.91
C GLN A 134 -0.19 3.26 -11.40
N LYS A 135 0.70 3.73 -12.27
CA LYS A 135 2.06 4.09 -11.87
C LYS A 135 2.04 5.28 -10.92
N SER A 136 2.63 5.09 -9.74
CA SER A 136 2.78 6.16 -8.76
C SER A 136 3.99 7.03 -9.08
N LEU A 137 3.77 8.35 -9.09
CA LEU A 137 4.85 9.35 -9.17
C LEU A 137 5.81 9.27 -7.96
N TYR A 138 5.32 8.77 -6.82
CA TYR A 138 6.13 8.59 -5.61
C TYR A 138 7.15 7.45 -5.73
N CYS A 139 6.97 6.53 -6.69
CA CYS A 139 7.94 5.48 -7.01
C CYS A 139 8.97 5.93 -8.08
N SER A 140 8.91 7.18 -8.55
CA SER A 140 9.82 7.71 -9.57
C SER A 140 10.78 8.73 -8.98
N LYS A 141 12.09 8.45 -8.99
CA LYS A 141 13.12 9.35 -8.43
C LYS A 141 13.15 10.72 -9.12
N SER A 142 12.81 10.79 -10.41
CA SER A 142 12.74 12.05 -11.14
C SER A 142 11.48 12.87 -10.86
N GLN A 143 10.39 12.23 -10.38
CA GLN A 143 9.10 12.90 -10.17
C GLN A 143 8.73 13.07 -8.69
N VAL A 144 9.27 12.25 -7.78
CA VAL A 144 8.85 12.17 -6.38
C VAL A 144 8.93 13.52 -5.67
N LYS A 145 10.02 14.28 -5.85
CA LYS A 145 10.19 15.60 -5.22
C LYS A 145 9.12 16.59 -5.70
N LYS A 146 8.81 16.58 -7.00
CA LYS A 146 7.78 17.45 -7.60
C LYS A 146 6.39 17.09 -7.09
N ALA A 147 6.05 15.80 -7.09
CA ALA A 147 4.77 15.30 -6.60
C ALA A 147 4.59 15.61 -5.10
N PHE A 148 5.62 15.35 -4.29
CA PHE A 148 5.61 15.62 -2.85
C PHE A 148 5.48 17.12 -2.56
N LYS A 149 6.25 17.98 -3.25
CA LYS A 149 6.13 19.44 -3.12
C LYS A 149 4.73 19.94 -3.46
N ASP A 150 4.12 19.42 -4.53
CA ASP A 150 2.75 19.75 -4.91
C ASP A 150 1.74 19.38 -3.82
N LEU A 151 1.91 18.20 -3.20
CA LEU A 151 1.06 17.72 -2.11
C LEU A 151 1.18 18.62 -0.88
N ILE A 152 2.41 18.87 -0.41
CA ILE A 152 2.68 19.65 0.80
C ILE A 152 2.14 21.09 0.69
N LEU A 153 2.31 21.73 -0.47
CA LEU A 153 1.85 23.11 -0.65
C LEU A 153 0.32 23.23 -0.76
N LYS A 154 -0.37 22.19 -1.22
CA LYS A 154 -1.80 22.21 -1.50
C LYS A 154 -2.66 21.53 -0.44
N ALA A 155 -2.06 20.71 0.41
CA ALA A 155 -2.74 20.05 1.52
C ALA A 155 -3.40 21.07 2.46
N LYS A 156 -4.67 20.83 2.78
CA LYS A 156 -5.44 21.68 3.70
C LYS A 156 -5.43 21.07 5.10
N ALA A 157 -4.25 21.08 5.73
CA ALA A 157 -4.04 20.62 7.10
C ALA A 157 -3.30 21.65 7.96
N LYS A 158 -3.47 21.59 9.28
CA LYS A 158 -2.71 22.40 10.26
C LYS A 158 -1.37 21.75 10.60
N TYR A 159 -1.35 20.43 10.67
CA TYR A 159 -0.16 19.62 10.91
C TYR A 159 -0.02 18.59 9.80
N ILE A 160 1.18 18.47 9.24
CA ILE A 160 1.49 17.40 8.28
C ILE A 160 2.62 16.57 8.87
N PHE A 161 2.40 15.27 8.96
CA PHE A 161 3.39 14.27 9.35
C PHE A 161 3.75 13.42 8.14
N LEU A 162 5.03 13.07 8.02
CA LEU A 162 5.52 12.14 7.01
C LEU A 162 6.40 11.09 7.69
N SER A 163 6.05 9.83 7.51
CA SER A 163 6.90 8.69 7.81
C SER A 163 7.74 8.36 6.59
N TYR A 164 9.07 8.33 6.77
CA TYR A 164 10.01 8.05 5.68
C TYR A 164 11.36 7.59 6.24
N ASN A 165 12.09 6.75 5.51
CA ASN A 165 13.41 6.27 5.94
C ASN A 165 14.57 6.86 5.12
N ASN A 166 15.79 6.68 5.61
CA ASN A 166 17.01 7.13 4.94
C ASN A 166 17.35 6.40 3.62
N GLU A 167 16.66 5.31 3.30
CA GLU A 167 16.85 4.54 2.06
C GLU A 167 15.86 4.97 0.94
N GLY A 168 15.03 5.97 1.22
CA GLY A 168 14.00 6.43 0.31
C GLY A 168 14.50 7.23 -0.90
N LEU A 169 13.60 7.50 -1.85
CA LEU A 169 13.91 8.29 -3.05
C LEU A 169 14.16 9.77 -2.77
N MET A 170 13.63 10.30 -1.67
CA MET A 170 13.89 11.65 -1.17
C MET A 170 14.86 11.60 0.00
N THR A 171 15.87 12.47 -0.01
CA THR A 171 16.80 12.60 1.12
C THR A 171 16.16 13.37 2.27
N LEU A 172 16.73 13.26 3.48
CA LEU A 172 16.36 14.10 4.63
C LEU A 172 16.41 15.60 4.26
N GLY A 173 17.40 16.00 3.47
CA GLY A 173 17.54 17.38 2.97
C GLY A 173 16.38 17.80 2.06
N ASP A 174 16.00 16.94 1.10
CA ASP A 174 14.88 17.19 0.20
C ASP A 174 13.56 17.36 0.97
N ILE A 175 13.32 16.48 1.94
CA ILE A 175 12.10 16.51 2.75
C ILE A 175 12.06 17.78 3.61
N LYS A 176 13.18 18.10 4.29
CA LYS A 176 13.32 19.31 5.08
C LYS A 176 13.05 20.55 4.23
N GLU A 177 13.67 20.65 3.05
CA GLU A 177 13.48 21.77 2.13
C GLU A 177 12.00 21.92 1.77
N ILE A 178 11.38 20.85 1.27
CA ILE A 178 10.01 20.89 0.76
C ILE A 178 8.99 21.17 1.88
N MET A 179 9.10 20.49 3.03
CA MET A 179 8.17 20.67 4.14
C MET A 179 8.31 22.06 4.79
N SER A 180 9.52 22.63 4.83
CA SER A 180 9.74 23.98 5.37
C SER A 180 9.05 25.08 4.55
N LEU A 181 8.71 24.82 3.27
CA LEU A 181 7.92 25.77 2.47
C LEU A 181 6.50 25.97 3.00
N ARG A 182 6.01 25.05 3.82
CA ARG A 182 4.65 25.08 4.35
C ARG A 182 4.57 25.68 5.75
N GLY A 183 5.66 25.67 6.53
CA GLY A 183 5.67 26.17 7.90
C GLY A 183 6.86 25.68 8.71
N LYS A 184 6.72 25.62 10.04
CA LYS A 184 7.82 25.24 10.94
C LYS A 184 8.06 23.73 10.90
N TYR A 185 9.17 23.33 10.29
CA TYR A 185 9.60 21.94 10.15
C TYR A 185 10.35 21.41 11.39
N GLY A 186 10.17 20.12 11.66
CA GLY A 186 11.03 19.31 12.52
C GLY A 186 10.94 17.82 12.18
N HIS A 187 11.71 16.99 12.88
CA HIS A 187 11.59 15.54 12.75
C HIS A 187 12.02 14.82 14.03
N PHE A 188 11.52 13.61 14.20
CA PHE A 188 12.02 12.61 15.16
C PHE A 188 12.74 11.50 14.41
N THR A 189 13.66 10.80 15.07
CA THR A 189 14.41 9.68 14.50
C THR A 189 14.29 8.44 15.38
N LYS A 190 14.31 7.28 14.74
CA LYS A 190 14.47 6.00 15.42
C LYS A 190 15.35 5.07 14.59
N GLU A 191 16.36 4.50 15.22
CA GLU A 191 17.24 3.52 14.57
C GLU A 191 16.62 2.12 14.62
N TYR A 192 16.65 1.42 13.48
CA TYR A 192 16.26 0.02 13.37
C TYR A 192 17.39 -0.80 12.74
N SER A 193 17.50 -2.06 13.16
CA SER A 193 18.33 -3.04 12.45
C SER A 193 17.71 -3.28 11.07
N ARG A 194 18.55 -3.25 10.02
CA ARG A 194 18.09 -3.42 8.64
C ARG A 194 17.40 -4.78 8.46
N PHE A 195 16.24 -4.80 7.80
CA PHE A 195 15.56 -6.05 7.45
C PHE A 195 16.44 -6.86 6.49
N ARG A 196 16.81 -8.08 6.88
CA ARG A 196 17.64 -9.00 6.09
C ARG A 196 16.77 -10.16 5.59
N ALA A 197 16.49 -10.19 4.30
CA ALA A 197 15.73 -11.29 3.67
C ALA A 197 16.62 -12.50 3.32
N ASP A 198 17.94 -12.29 3.17
CA ASP A 198 18.92 -13.27 2.72
C ASP A 198 20.05 -13.48 3.76
N LYS A 199 20.68 -14.66 3.73
CA LYS A 199 21.88 -14.95 4.54
C LYS A 199 23.06 -14.04 4.11
N PRO A 200 23.95 -13.66 5.05
CA PRO A 200 25.07 -12.75 4.79
C PRO A 200 26.03 -13.24 3.69
N GLU A 201 26.12 -14.55 3.48
CA GLU A 201 26.99 -15.18 2.48
C GLU A 201 26.68 -14.79 1.02
N ASN A 202 25.48 -14.27 0.74
CA ASN A 202 24.99 -14.07 -0.64
C ASN A 202 24.96 -12.61 -1.12
N ARG A 203 25.37 -11.62 -0.31
CA ARG A 203 25.36 -10.20 -0.70
C ARG A 203 26.22 -9.32 0.21
N ASP A 204 27.01 -8.42 -0.39
CA ASP A 204 27.66 -7.32 0.34
C ASP A 204 26.63 -6.25 0.74
N TYR A 205 26.43 -6.08 2.04
CA TYR A 205 25.52 -5.08 2.59
C TYR A 205 26.26 -3.78 2.89
N LYS A 206 25.93 -2.70 2.18
CA LYS A 206 26.57 -1.37 2.36
C LYS A 206 26.28 -0.67 3.71
N ALA A 207 25.30 -1.13 4.49
CA ALA A 207 24.94 -0.54 5.78
C ALA A 207 24.17 -1.52 6.68
N ASN A 208 24.43 -1.47 7.99
CA ASN A 208 23.86 -2.36 9.01
C ASN A 208 22.59 -1.82 9.71
N LYS A 209 22.25 -0.55 9.49
CA LYS A 209 21.13 0.13 10.16
C LYS A 209 20.32 0.93 9.15
N THR A 210 19.01 0.98 9.37
CA THR A 210 18.07 1.87 8.67
C THR A 210 17.55 2.87 9.69
N ILE A 211 17.48 4.15 9.31
CA ILE A 211 16.96 5.20 10.17
C ILE A 211 15.56 5.54 9.67
N GLU A 212 14.57 5.36 10.54
CA GLU A 212 13.20 5.80 10.32
C GLU A 212 13.06 7.23 10.85
N TYR A 213 12.42 8.09 10.05
CA TYR A 213 12.11 9.46 10.41
C TYR A 213 10.59 9.63 10.49
N LEU A 214 10.16 10.35 11.53
CA LEU A 214 8.85 10.98 11.55
C LEU A 214 9.05 12.48 11.39
N HIS A 215 8.89 12.97 10.17
CA HIS A 215 8.95 14.38 9.85
C HIS A 215 7.62 15.04 10.20
N TYR A 216 7.65 16.32 10.61
CA TYR A 216 6.46 17.11 10.83
C TYR A 216 6.63 18.55 10.35
N VAL A 217 5.51 19.19 10.02
CA VAL A 217 5.42 20.63 9.84
C VAL A 217 4.16 21.17 10.51
N VAL A 218 4.33 22.27 11.24
CA VAL A 218 3.24 23.11 11.73
C VAL A 218 3.01 24.19 10.67
N CYS A 219 1.87 24.11 9.97
CA CYS A 219 1.52 24.91 8.80
C CYS A 219 1.03 26.33 9.15
#